data_AF-A0A4S8KQ78-F1
#
_entry.id   AF-A0A4S8KQ78-F1
#
_cell.length_a   1.000
_cell.length_b   1.000
_cell.length_c   1.000
_cell.angle_alpha   90.00
_cell.angle_beta   90.00
_cell.angle_gamma   90.00
#
_symmetry.space_group_name_H-M   'P 1'
#
loop_
_entity.id
_entity.type
_entity.pdbx_description
1 polymer ?
#
loop_
_entity_poly.entity_id
_entity_poly.type
_entity_poly.pdbx_seq_one_letter_code
_entity_poly.pdbx_strand_id
1 'polypeptide(L)'
;MRQQVKVHDFKNWVSCVSSAVKSSGQYDPWASPSTSDPSFSSPSTSKPPLTDFIRDIVTKPTPKAPTHSQNLEHPHKLISLPAVPAPHAGTSYNPSVDAHQELLREAMEVEEKREEKRVKESEVKEKMVKARALDTLEEGEEQGAPGMVVDKVDEQGEGGEADDEEEWQGVVKKQTSRKTKAQKKKAAKLLAEKRHLASMAARKRQNAFLSSLSSKVIRRSASSLPTAEEIATRRQAAILARFRNGLAGQKLGKYVVPEDEVDVQLGEDLTETLRGLKASFIVEGNLFKDRFLNLQQRALIEPRTRVLPKKAKRRVVEYEKHAWKRFDRVVFEAKKLSRWNSVLSTRKEDDRDDEDAMDVDVRTDDDEKRRMMPL
;
A
#
# COMPACT_ATOMS: atom_id res chain seq x y z
N MET A 1 -98.53 19.12 -17.46
CA MET A 1 -97.91 20.46 -17.47
C MET A 1 -96.85 20.51 -16.37
N ARG A 2 -95.56 20.44 -16.74
CA ARG A 2 -94.43 20.48 -15.80
C ARG A 2 -93.98 21.93 -15.63
N GLN A 3 -93.95 22.42 -14.39
CA GLN A 3 -93.37 23.70 -14.04
C GLN A 3 -91.83 23.59 -13.97
N GLN A 4 -91.17 24.63 -14.50
CA GLN A 4 -89.73 24.84 -14.52
C GLN A 4 -89.29 25.64 -13.29
N VAL A 5 -88.21 25.22 -12.62
CA VAL A 5 -87.45 26.08 -11.69
C VAL A 5 -86.00 26.05 -12.14
N LYS A 6 -85.48 27.22 -12.55
CA LYS A 6 -84.07 27.48 -12.88
C LYS A 6 -83.28 27.71 -11.60
N VAL A 7 -82.20 26.95 -11.39
CA VAL A 7 -81.21 27.17 -10.32
C VAL A 7 -80.00 27.87 -10.94
N HIS A 8 -79.53 28.96 -10.32
CA HIS A 8 -78.41 29.77 -10.74
C HIS A 8 -77.05 29.16 -10.34
N ASP A 9 -76.05 29.42 -11.18
CA ASP A 9 -74.67 28.96 -11.11
C ASP A 9 -73.91 29.37 -9.84
N PHE A 10 -73.47 28.39 -9.06
CA PHE A 10 -72.45 28.55 -8.00
C PHE A 10 -71.06 28.24 -8.57
N LYS A 11 -70.41 29.24 -9.17
CA LYS A 11 -69.07 29.08 -9.75
C LYS A 11 -68.11 30.20 -9.39
N ASN A 12 -68.08 30.64 -8.12
CA ASN A 12 -67.10 31.62 -7.64
C ASN A 12 -66.85 31.55 -6.12
N TRP A 13 -66.44 30.39 -5.59
CA TRP A 13 -66.08 30.26 -4.17
C TRP A 13 -64.84 29.39 -3.92
N VAL A 14 -63.75 29.58 -4.67
CA VAL A 14 -62.46 28.89 -4.43
C VAL A 14 -61.24 29.82 -4.56
N SER A 15 -61.39 31.14 -4.67
CA SER A 15 -60.25 32.02 -4.92
C SER A 15 -59.52 32.57 -3.68
N CYS A 16 -59.94 32.25 -2.45
CA CYS A 16 -59.35 32.82 -1.23
C CYS A 16 -58.54 31.80 -0.42
N VAL A 17 -57.43 31.32 -0.99
CA VAL A 17 -56.37 30.62 -0.25
C VAL A 17 -55.06 31.33 -0.57
N SER A 18 -54.38 31.83 0.46
CA SER A 18 -53.14 32.60 0.37
C SER A 18 -52.06 31.83 -0.40
N SER A 19 -51.27 32.53 -1.20
CA SER A 19 -50.15 31.95 -1.97
C SER A 19 -49.22 31.10 -1.11
N ALA A 20 -48.96 31.51 0.13
CA ALA A 20 -48.13 30.79 1.08
C ALA A 20 -48.61 29.36 1.39
N VAL A 21 -49.93 29.12 1.46
CA VAL A 21 -50.50 27.79 1.71
C VAL A 21 -50.44 26.90 0.45
N LYS A 22 -50.47 27.52 -0.73
CA LYS A 22 -50.25 26.81 -2.00
C LYS A 22 -48.77 26.42 -2.19
N SER A 23 -47.86 27.16 -1.56
CA SER A 23 -46.41 26.92 -1.60
C SER A 23 -45.88 26.03 -0.47
N SER A 24 -46.64 25.85 0.62
CA SER A 24 -46.25 25.00 1.76
C SER A 24 -46.34 23.52 1.36
N GLY A 25 -45.21 22.93 0.98
CA GLY A 25 -45.09 21.54 0.54
C GLY A 25 -44.13 21.32 -0.63
N GLN A 26 -43.62 22.39 -1.25
CA GLN A 26 -42.65 22.30 -2.35
C GLN A 26 -41.19 22.28 -1.92
N TYR A 27 -40.90 22.43 -0.62
CA TYR A 27 -39.55 22.37 -0.09
C TYR A 27 -39.23 20.96 0.37
N ASP A 28 -38.49 20.21 -0.44
CA ASP A 28 -37.93 18.91 -0.09
C ASP A 28 -36.55 19.10 0.56
N PRO A 29 -36.37 18.84 1.86
CA PRO A 29 -35.09 19.01 2.55
C PRO A 29 -34.02 18.00 2.12
N TRP A 30 -34.36 17.00 1.29
CA TRP A 30 -33.44 15.99 0.77
C TRP A 30 -33.15 16.13 -0.72
N ALA A 31 -33.80 17.08 -1.41
CA ALA A 31 -33.50 17.38 -2.81
C ALA A 31 -32.12 18.07 -2.91
N SER A 32 -31.21 17.46 -3.67
CA SER A 32 -29.95 18.10 -4.06
C SER A 32 -30.26 19.36 -4.87
N PRO A 33 -29.65 20.52 -4.57
CA PRO A 33 -30.00 21.77 -5.23
C PRO A 33 -29.78 21.64 -6.74
N SER A 34 -30.88 21.65 -7.50
CA SER A 34 -30.81 21.73 -8.95
C SER A 34 -30.27 23.10 -9.34
N THR A 35 -29.36 23.15 -10.31
CA THR A 35 -28.62 24.35 -10.74
C THR A 35 -29.52 25.40 -11.43
N SER A 36 -30.84 25.26 -11.33
CA SER A 36 -31.86 26.09 -11.98
C SER A 36 -32.70 26.93 -11.00
N ASP A 37 -32.45 26.87 -9.70
CA ASP A 37 -33.09 27.79 -8.75
C ASP A 37 -32.38 29.17 -8.77
N PRO A 38 -33.09 30.27 -9.11
CA PRO A 38 -32.49 31.61 -9.13
C PRO A 38 -32.13 32.13 -7.73
N SER A 39 -32.53 31.44 -6.67
CA SER A 39 -32.13 31.71 -5.28
C SER A 39 -30.84 31.01 -4.87
N PHE A 40 -30.37 30.01 -5.63
CA PHE A 40 -29.08 29.35 -5.43
C PHE A 40 -28.15 29.63 -6.61
N SER A 41 -27.93 30.91 -6.87
CA SER A 41 -26.73 31.33 -7.61
C SER A 41 -25.53 30.87 -6.81
N SER A 42 -24.80 29.87 -7.32
CA SER A 42 -23.40 29.67 -6.95
C SER A 42 -22.71 31.04 -6.98
N PRO A 43 -21.85 31.39 -6.01
CA PRO A 43 -21.25 32.71 -5.97
C PRO A 43 -20.38 32.87 -7.20
N SER A 44 -20.94 33.56 -8.21
CA SER A 44 -20.16 34.18 -9.26
C SER A 44 -19.13 35.06 -8.57
N THR A 45 -17.94 35.12 -9.16
CA THR A 45 -16.76 35.81 -8.65
C THR A 45 -16.93 37.33 -8.72
N SER A 46 -17.98 37.87 -8.10
CA SER A 46 -18.16 39.29 -7.83
C SER A 46 -18.17 39.46 -6.32
N LYS A 47 -17.08 40.04 -5.81
CA LYS A 47 -16.93 40.37 -4.40
C LYS A 47 -18.08 41.33 -4.02
N PRO A 48 -18.93 41.04 -3.00
CA PRO A 48 -19.83 42.04 -2.47
C PRO A 48 -18.99 43.15 -1.79
N PRO A 49 -19.29 44.44 -2.01
CA PRO A 49 -18.55 45.54 -1.39
C PRO A 49 -19.06 45.78 0.04
N LEU A 50 -18.88 44.81 0.93
CA LEU A 50 -19.04 45.04 2.37
C LEU A 50 -18.38 43.93 3.19
N THR A 51 -17.14 44.19 3.63
CA THR A 51 -16.59 43.88 4.96
C THR A 51 -15.06 43.98 4.90
N ASP A 52 -14.52 45.17 5.16
CA ASP A 52 -13.06 45.41 5.29
C ASP A 52 -12.42 44.72 6.52
N PHE A 53 -13.18 43.90 7.25
CA PHE A 53 -12.76 43.28 8.51
C PHE A 53 -12.41 41.79 8.39
N ILE A 54 -12.70 41.15 7.26
CA ILE A 54 -12.33 39.74 7.03
C ILE A 54 -11.19 39.75 6.01
N ARG A 55 -9.96 39.45 6.45
CA ARG A 55 -8.83 39.25 5.55
C ARG A 55 -9.23 38.25 4.47
N ASP A 56 -9.05 38.62 3.20
CA ASP A 56 -9.28 37.76 2.04
C ASP A 56 -8.77 36.34 2.35
N ILE A 57 -9.69 35.37 2.39
CA ILE A 57 -9.34 33.97 2.60
C ILE A 57 -8.44 33.59 1.44
N VAL A 58 -7.13 33.44 1.70
CA VAL A 58 -6.15 33.03 0.69
C VAL A 58 -6.44 31.57 0.34
N THR A 59 -7.34 31.35 -0.61
CA THR A 59 -7.53 30.05 -1.23
C THR A 59 -6.29 29.75 -2.05
N LYS A 60 -5.46 28.82 -1.56
CA LYS A 60 -4.28 28.37 -2.31
C LYS A 60 -4.76 27.84 -3.67
N PRO A 61 -4.09 28.20 -4.79
CA PRO A 61 -4.45 27.67 -6.09
C PRO A 61 -4.32 26.15 -6.09
N THR A 62 -5.31 25.44 -6.63
CA THR A 62 -5.22 23.99 -6.79
C THR A 62 -4.02 23.66 -7.68
N PRO A 63 -3.09 22.80 -7.26
CA PRO A 63 -1.92 22.47 -8.06
C PRO A 63 -2.36 21.85 -9.40
N LYS A 64 -1.78 22.31 -10.51
CA LYS A 64 -2.02 21.73 -11.84
C LYS A 64 -1.38 20.35 -11.90
N ALA A 65 -2.16 19.32 -12.27
CA ALA A 65 -1.64 17.98 -12.48
C ALA A 65 -0.63 17.95 -13.64
N PRO A 66 0.39 17.06 -13.61
CA PRO A 66 1.40 16.98 -14.66
C PRO A 66 0.77 16.56 -16.01
N THR A 67 1.26 17.15 -17.12
CA THR A 67 0.70 16.93 -18.46
C THR A 67 0.74 15.46 -18.89
N HIS A 68 1.73 14.68 -18.42
CA HIS A 68 1.79 13.25 -18.74
C HIS A 68 0.61 12.48 -18.12
N SER A 69 0.10 12.86 -16.95
CA SER A 69 -0.99 12.13 -16.30
C SER A 69 -2.35 12.46 -16.91
N GLN A 70 -2.43 13.51 -17.72
CA GLN A 70 -3.66 13.90 -18.42
C GLN A 70 -3.94 13.02 -19.64
N ASN A 71 -2.91 12.43 -20.25
CA ASN A 71 -3.03 11.59 -21.45
C ASN A 71 -3.12 10.09 -21.15
N LEU A 72 -2.87 9.65 -19.90
CA LEU A 72 -3.09 8.26 -19.51
C LEU A 72 -4.53 8.11 -19.00
N GLU A 73 -5.36 7.43 -19.78
CA GLU A 73 -6.69 7.03 -19.31
C GLU A 73 -6.56 6.11 -18.09
N HIS A 74 -7.38 6.37 -17.07
CA HIS A 74 -7.41 5.53 -15.87
C HIS A 74 -7.84 4.11 -16.26
N PRO A 75 -7.13 3.04 -15.84
CA PRO A 75 -7.40 1.66 -16.26
C PRO A 75 -8.84 1.21 -16.01
N HIS A 76 -9.53 1.78 -15.01
CA HIS A 76 -10.95 1.54 -14.77
C HIS A 76 -11.83 1.77 -15.99
N LYS A 77 -11.52 2.76 -16.85
CA LYS A 77 -12.31 3.05 -18.06
C LYS A 77 -12.28 1.92 -19.07
N LEU A 78 -11.21 1.12 -19.06
CA LEU A 78 -11.03 -0.03 -19.95
C LEU A 78 -11.63 -1.31 -19.38
N ILE A 79 -11.94 -1.34 -18.08
CA ILE A 79 -12.44 -2.51 -17.36
C ILE A 79 -13.97 -2.45 -17.32
N SER A 80 -14.63 -3.40 -17.98
CA SER A 80 -16.09 -3.49 -18.07
C SER A 80 -16.69 -4.49 -17.06
N LEU A 81 -16.14 -4.57 -15.84
CA LEU A 81 -16.67 -5.46 -14.82
C LEU A 81 -17.86 -4.83 -14.08
N PRO A 82 -18.91 -5.61 -13.77
CA PRO A 82 -20.02 -5.14 -12.95
C PRO A 82 -19.56 -4.86 -11.52
N ALA A 83 -20.23 -3.92 -10.85
CA ALA A 83 -19.93 -3.56 -9.46
C ALA A 83 -20.20 -4.69 -8.46
N VAL A 84 -21.13 -5.58 -8.82
CA VAL A 84 -21.49 -6.78 -8.07
C VAL A 84 -21.49 -7.91 -9.09
N PRO A 85 -20.63 -8.93 -8.96
CA PRO A 85 -20.68 -10.09 -9.83
C PRO A 85 -21.98 -10.86 -9.55
N ALA A 86 -22.57 -11.42 -10.61
CA ALA A 86 -23.71 -12.32 -10.44
C ALA A 86 -23.20 -13.64 -9.84
N PRO A 87 -23.82 -14.15 -8.77
CA PRO A 87 -23.43 -15.43 -8.19
C PRO A 87 -23.76 -16.58 -9.15
N HIS A 88 -23.00 -17.67 -9.07
CA HIS A 88 -23.27 -18.88 -9.85
C HIS A 88 -24.52 -19.61 -9.32
N ALA A 89 -25.26 -20.30 -10.18
CA ALA A 89 -26.49 -20.99 -9.77
C ALA A 89 -26.24 -22.09 -8.73
N GLY A 90 -25.07 -22.73 -8.77
CA GLY A 90 -24.64 -23.74 -7.82
C GLY A 90 -24.38 -23.24 -6.40
N THR A 91 -24.29 -21.91 -6.18
CA THR A 91 -24.18 -21.32 -4.82
C THR A 91 -25.54 -21.07 -4.19
N SER A 92 -26.63 -21.34 -4.91
CA SER A 92 -27.97 -21.24 -4.35
C SER A 92 -28.15 -22.26 -3.23
N TYR A 93 -29.10 -21.98 -2.36
CA TYR A 93 -29.37 -22.82 -1.21
C TYR A 93 -29.74 -24.27 -1.59
N ASN A 94 -30.59 -24.42 -2.59
CA ASN A 94 -31.03 -25.70 -3.11
C ASN A 94 -30.70 -25.73 -4.62
N PRO A 95 -29.43 -25.97 -4.98
CA PRO A 95 -29.00 -25.94 -6.36
C PRO A 95 -29.44 -27.21 -7.08
N SER A 96 -29.66 -27.11 -8.39
CA SER A 96 -29.72 -28.31 -9.23
C SER A 96 -28.39 -29.07 -9.17
N VAL A 97 -28.44 -30.40 -9.22
CA VAL A 97 -27.25 -31.26 -9.17
C VAL A 97 -26.20 -30.84 -10.21
N ASP A 98 -26.63 -30.54 -11.44
CA ASP A 98 -25.73 -30.15 -12.52
C ASP A 98 -24.98 -28.84 -12.20
N ALA A 99 -25.70 -27.78 -11.81
CA ALA A 99 -25.11 -26.49 -11.46
C ALA A 99 -24.17 -26.57 -10.24
N HIS A 100 -24.48 -27.42 -9.25
CA HIS A 100 -23.62 -27.64 -8.09
C HIS A 100 -22.34 -28.39 -8.47
N GLN A 101 -22.44 -29.42 -9.32
CA GLN A 101 -21.27 -30.13 -9.85
C GLN A 101 -20.38 -29.23 -10.70
N GLU A 102 -20.95 -28.33 -11.51
CA GLU A 102 -20.19 -27.34 -12.28
C GLU A 102 -19.37 -26.43 -11.36
N LEU A 103 -19.97 -25.95 -10.28
CA LEU A 103 -19.30 -25.12 -9.28
C LEU A 103 -18.17 -25.87 -8.58
N LEU A 104 -18.42 -27.12 -8.20
CA LEU A 104 -17.40 -27.98 -7.57
C LEU A 104 -16.23 -28.24 -8.52
N ARG A 105 -16.50 -28.48 -9.81
CA ARG A 105 -15.43 -28.63 -10.82
C ARG A 105 -14.59 -27.37 -10.94
N GLU A 106 -15.20 -26.19 -10.98
CA GLU A 106 -14.48 -24.92 -11.02
C GLU A 106 -13.59 -24.74 -9.78
N ALA A 107 -14.12 -25.01 -8.58
CA ALA A 107 -13.36 -24.94 -7.34
C ALA A 107 -12.21 -25.96 -7.32
N MET A 108 -12.45 -27.19 -7.79
CA MET A 108 -11.41 -28.22 -7.92
C MET A 108 -10.29 -27.76 -8.85
N GLU A 109 -10.60 -27.21 -10.03
CA GLU A 109 -9.58 -26.73 -10.98
C GLU A 109 -8.71 -25.61 -10.38
N VAL A 110 -9.30 -24.73 -9.57
CA VAL A 110 -8.57 -23.66 -8.88
C VAL A 110 -7.63 -24.24 -7.83
N GLU A 111 -8.10 -25.20 -7.03
CA GLU A 111 -7.28 -25.86 -6.01
C GLU A 111 -6.19 -26.75 -6.61
N GLU A 112 -6.45 -27.50 -7.68
CA GLU A 112 -5.43 -28.25 -8.42
C GLU A 112 -4.31 -27.33 -8.92
N LYS A 113 -4.65 -26.17 -9.48
CA LYS A 113 -3.67 -25.17 -9.91
C LYS A 113 -2.85 -24.63 -8.73
N ARG A 114 -3.44 -24.48 -7.54
CA ARG A 114 -2.73 -24.05 -6.32
C ARG A 114 -1.81 -25.15 -5.80
N GLU A 115 -2.27 -26.39 -5.80
CA GLU A 115 -1.52 -27.59 -5.43
C GLU A 115 -0.30 -27.79 -6.33
N GLU A 116 -0.49 -27.75 -7.65
CA GLU A 116 0.60 -27.88 -8.61
C GLU A 116 1.68 -26.80 -8.41
N LYS A 117 1.27 -25.56 -8.16
CA LYS A 117 2.21 -24.46 -7.87
C LYS A 117 2.99 -24.77 -6.60
N ARG A 118 2.31 -25.23 -5.55
CA ARG A 118 2.95 -25.62 -4.28
C ARG A 118 3.96 -26.75 -4.48
N VAL A 119 3.62 -27.80 -5.22
CA VAL A 119 4.50 -28.94 -5.52
C VAL A 119 5.71 -28.50 -6.35
N LYS A 120 5.50 -27.69 -7.40
CA LYS A 120 6.59 -27.14 -8.21
C LYS A 120 7.54 -26.29 -7.35
N GLU A 121 7.00 -25.49 -6.43
CA GLU A 121 7.80 -24.71 -5.50
C GLU A 121 8.56 -25.58 -4.49
N SER A 122 7.96 -26.66 -3.97
CA SER A 122 8.66 -27.58 -3.07
C SER A 122 9.78 -28.34 -3.79
N GLU A 123 9.54 -28.81 -5.01
CA GLU A 123 10.57 -29.46 -5.83
C GLU A 123 11.75 -28.52 -6.12
N VAL A 124 11.47 -27.25 -6.45
CA VAL A 124 12.52 -26.25 -6.68
C VAL A 124 13.30 -26.00 -5.38
N LYS A 125 12.62 -25.90 -4.23
CA LYS A 125 13.28 -25.75 -2.92
C LYS A 125 14.15 -26.96 -2.60
N GLU A 126 13.67 -28.18 -2.83
CA GLU A 126 14.45 -29.39 -2.62
C GLU A 126 15.67 -29.45 -3.53
N LYS A 127 15.54 -29.09 -4.81
CA LYS A 127 16.67 -28.99 -5.74
C LYS A 127 17.69 -27.97 -5.26
N MET A 128 17.25 -26.82 -4.76
CA MET A 128 18.14 -25.80 -4.20
C MET A 128 18.83 -26.27 -2.91
N VAL A 129 18.12 -26.99 -2.04
CA VAL A 129 18.71 -27.56 -0.81
C VAL A 129 19.71 -28.65 -1.15
N LYS A 130 19.41 -29.54 -2.11
CA LYS A 130 20.34 -30.56 -2.60
C LYS A 130 21.58 -29.95 -3.24
N ALA A 131 21.42 -28.93 -4.09
CA ALA A 131 22.54 -28.20 -4.66
C ALA A 131 23.42 -27.58 -3.57
N ARG A 132 22.80 -26.90 -2.59
CA ARG A 132 23.52 -26.33 -1.45
C ARG A 132 24.21 -27.40 -0.59
N ALA A 133 23.58 -28.56 -0.39
CA ALA A 133 24.15 -29.65 0.38
C ALA A 133 25.37 -30.26 -0.33
N LEU A 134 25.30 -30.44 -1.65
CA LEU A 134 26.44 -30.86 -2.48
C LEU A 134 27.56 -29.82 -2.41
N ASP A 135 27.25 -28.53 -2.57
CA ASP A 135 28.24 -27.45 -2.43
C ASP A 135 28.90 -27.49 -1.03
N THR A 136 28.16 -27.75 0.05
CA THR A 136 28.74 -27.85 1.40
C THR A 136 29.52 -29.13 1.67
N LEU A 137 29.21 -30.23 0.98
CA LEU A 137 29.97 -31.48 1.07
C LEU A 137 31.26 -31.38 0.25
N GLU A 138 31.22 -30.72 -0.91
CA GLU A 138 32.39 -30.40 -1.73
C GLU A 138 33.30 -29.36 -1.02
N GLU A 139 32.72 -28.37 -0.30
CA GLU A 139 33.45 -27.44 0.59
C GLU A 139 33.99 -28.11 1.88
N GLY A 140 33.58 -29.33 2.20
CA GLY A 140 34.08 -30.11 3.34
C GLY A 140 35.44 -30.76 3.10
N GLU A 141 35.82 -30.98 1.84
CA GLU A 141 37.14 -31.50 1.45
C GLU A 141 38.08 -30.42 0.92
N GLU A 142 37.56 -29.29 0.42
CA GLU A 142 38.38 -28.13 0.07
C GLU A 142 37.72 -26.82 0.57
N GLN A 143 38.29 -26.24 1.63
CA GLN A 143 37.97 -24.88 2.07
C GLN A 143 38.32 -23.87 0.97
N GLY A 144 37.36 -23.58 0.10
CA GLY A 144 37.45 -22.49 -0.87
C GLY A 144 36.44 -22.63 -1.99
N ALA A 145 35.68 -21.56 -2.23
CA ALA A 145 34.82 -21.43 -3.41
C ALA A 145 35.55 -21.93 -4.69
N PRO A 146 34.87 -22.64 -5.60
CA PRO A 146 35.50 -23.31 -6.74
C PRO A 146 36.32 -22.32 -7.58
N GLY A 147 37.64 -22.34 -7.38
CA GLY A 147 38.60 -21.45 -8.03
C GLY A 147 39.56 -20.67 -7.11
N MET A 148 39.50 -20.82 -5.78
CA MET A 148 40.46 -20.20 -4.86
C MET A 148 41.28 -21.25 -4.11
N VAL A 149 42.31 -21.80 -4.78
CA VAL A 149 43.36 -22.57 -4.11
C VAL A 149 44.26 -21.56 -3.36
N VAL A 150 44.19 -21.57 -2.04
CA VAL A 150 45.17 -20.89 -1.18
C VAL A 150 46.31 -21.88 -0.97
N ASP A 151 47.46 -21.57 -1.56
CA ASP A 151 48.69 -22.35 -1.42
C ASP A 151 49.13 -22.30 0.06
N LYS A 152 49.03 -23.44 0.77
CA LYS A 152 49.68 -23.62 2.06
C LYS A 152 51.06 -24.21 1.78
N VAL A 153 52.09 -23.42 2.07
CA VAL A 153 53.47 -23.91 2.15
C VAL A 153 53.58 -24.72 3.42
N ASP A 154 53.71 -26.04 3.29
CA ASP A 154 54.31 -26.86 4.33
C ASP A 154 55.31 -27.83 3.70
N GLU A 155 56.51 -27.78 4.26
CA GLU A 155 57.73 -28.51 3.98
C GLU A 155 57.61 -29.97 4.43
N GLN A 156 58.23 -30.85 3.64
CA GLN A 156 58.85 -32.12 4.04
C GLN A 156 57.94 -33.28 4.54
N GLY A 157 57.91 -34.38 3.77
CA GLY A 157 57.33 -35.65 4.21
C GLY A 157 57.41 -36.74 3.14
N GLU A 158 58.57 -37.37 3.09
CA GLU A 158 59.01 -38.49 2.25
C GLU A 158 58.15 -39.77 2.37
N GLY A 159 58.03 -40.53 1.27
CA GLY A 159 57.79 -41.98 1.31
C GLY A 159 56.47 -42.48 0.72
N GLY A 160 56.50 -42.97 -0.52
CA GLY A 160 55.41 -43.77 -1.10
C GLY A 160 55.90 -44.53 -2.33
N GLU A 161 56.21 -45.81 -2.15
CA GLU A 161 56.53 -46.77 -3.22
C GLU A 161 55.49 -47.91 -3.19
N ALA A 162 55.17 -48.41 -4.39
CA ALA A 162 54.39 -49.62 -4.74
C ALA A 162 52.85 -49.53 -4.51
N ASP A 163 51.95 -50.01 -5.37
CA ASP A 163 52.00 -50.69 -6.68
C ASP A 163 50.57 -50.65 -7.27
N ASP A 164 50.44 -51.15 -8.49
CA ASP A 164 49.25 -51.73 -9.14
C ASP A 164 48.36 -50.85 -10.05
N GLU A 165 48.71 -51.00 -11.33
CA GLU A 165 47.90 -51.16 -12.54
C GLU A 165 46.37 -51.20 -12.40
N GLU A 166 45.67 -50.41 -13.23
CA GLU A 166 44.74 -50.96 -14.23
C GLU A 166 44.19 -49.90 -15.21
N GLU A 167 43.90 -50.38 -16.41
CA GLU A 167 43.56 -49.71 -17.66
C GLU A 167 42.41 -48.68 -17.62
N TRP A 168 42.64 -47.47 -18.15
CA TRP A 168 41.61 -46.70 -18.86
C TRP A 168 42.24 -45.91 -20.02
N GLN A 169 42.12 -46.42 -21.26
CA GLN A 169 42.40 -45.64 -22.47
C GLN A 169 41.29 -44.59 -22.71
N GLY A 170 41.23 -43.59 -21.83
CA GLY A 170 40.55 -42.34 -22.10
C GLY A 170 41.42 -41.45 -22.97
N VAL A 171 40.87 -40.83 -24.01
CA VAL A 171 41.56 -39.79 -24.78
C VAL A 171 42.03 -38.71 -23.80
N VAL A 172 43.31 -38.75 -23.42
CA VAL A 172 43.95 -37.74 -22.59
C VAL A 172 43.92 -36.45 -23.38
N LYS A 173 42.91 -35.62 -23.14
CA LYS A 173 42.90 -34.23 -23.60
C LYS A 173 44.10 -33.59 -22.94
N LYS A 174 45.21 -33.45 -23.68
CA LYS A 174 46.41 -32.72 -23.24
C LYS A 174 45.95 -31.41 -22.61
N GLN A 175 46.16 -31.28 -21.29
CA GLN A 175 45.80 -30.06 -20.59
C GLN A 175 46.58 -28.91 -21.22
N THR A 176 45.87 -28.02 -21.92
CA THR A 176 46.52 -26.91 -22.59
C THR A 176 47.06 -25.97 -21.52
N SER A 177 48.35 -25.63 -21.60
CA SER A 177 49.00 -24.68 -20.69
C SER A 177 48.13 -23.44 -20.43
N ARG A 178 48.01 -23.02 -19.16
CA ARG A 178 47.19 -21.88 -18.76
C ARG A 178 47.60 -20.63 -19.54
N LYS A 179 46.67 -20.09 -20.33
CA LYS A 179 46.90 -18.86 -21.11
C LYS A 179 47.27 -17.70 -20.20
N THR A 180 48.33 -16.99 -20.55
CA THR A 180 48.76 -15.78 -19.82
C THR A 180 47.70 -14.67 -19.94
N LYS A 181 47.68 -13.68 -19.02
CA LYS A 181 46.72 -12.56 -19.06
C LYS A 181 46.77 -11.81 -20.40
N ALA A 182 47.96 -11.65 -20.98
CA ALA A 182 48.15 -11.05 -22.30
C ALA A 182 47.52 -11.89 -23.42
N GLN A 183 47.70 -13.21 -23.40
CA GLN A 183 47.07 -14.13 -24.36
C GLN A 183 45.54 -14.13 -24.22
N LYS A 184 45.01 -14.03 -22.99
CA LYS A 184 43.55 -13.88 -22.75
C LYS A 184 43.01 -12.58 -23.33
N LYS A 185 43.68 -11.45 -23.11
CA LYS A 185 43.29 -10.15 -23.68
C LYS A 185 43.33 -10.15 -25.22
N LYS A 186 44.36 -10.76 -25.81
CA LYS A 186 44.48 -10.92 -27.27
C LYS A 186 43.36 -11.81 -27.83
N ALA A 187 43.07 -12.94 -27.17
CA ALA A 187 41.97 -13.82 -27.57
C ALA A 187 40.60 -13.14 -27.46
N ALA A 188 40.35 -12.37 -26.39
CA ALA A 188 39.11 -11.60 -26.23
C ALA A 188 38.95 -10.53 -27.34
N LYS A 189 40.03 -9.83 -27.70
CA LYS A 189 40.02 -8.85 -28.79
C LYS A 189 39.71 -9.52 -30.14
N LEU A 190 40.35 -10.66 -30.44
CA LEU A 190 40.07 -11.44 -31.66
C LEU A 190 38.65 -11.99 -31.69
N LEU A 191 38.11 -12.41 -30.55
CA LEU A 191 36.72 -12.88 -30.45
C LEU A 191 35.73 -11.73 -30.71
N ALA A 192 35.97 -10.57 -30.10
CA ALA A 192 35.15 -9.37 -30.34
C ALA A 192 35.18 -8.94 -31.81
N GLU A 193 36.37 -8.95 -32.43
CA GLU A 193 36.54 -8.67 -33.86
C GLU A 193 35.80 -9.69 -34.74
N LYS A 194 35.91 -10.99 -34.44
CA LYS A 194 35.14 -12.04 -35.12
C LYS A 194 33.63 -11.85 -35.00
N ARG A 195 33.13 -11.50 -33.81
CA ARG A 195 31.70 -11.19 -33.58
C ARG A 195 31.26 -9.97 -34.39
N HIS A 196 32.10 -8.94 -34.44
CA HIS A 196 31.83 -7.74 -35.23
C HIS A 196 31.81 -8.02 -36.74
N LEU A 197 32.77 -8.80 -37.24
CA LEU A 197 32.76 -9.24 -38.65
C LEU A 197 31.56 -10.12 -38.96
N ALA A 198 31.17 -11.02 -38.05
CA ALA A 198 29.98 -11.85 -38.21
C ALA A 198 28.69 -11.02 -38.23
N SER A 199 28.55 -10.01 -37.37
CA SER A 199 27.38 -9.12 -37.37
C SER A 199 27.31 -8.27 -38.63
N MET A 200 28.45 -7.76 -39.11
CA MET A 200 28.55 -7.04 -40.38
C MET A 200 28.20 -7.94 -41.58
N ALA A 201 28.70 -9.17 -41.60
CA ALA A 201 28.37 -10.15 -42.64
C ALA A 201 26.88 -10.53 -42.62
N ALA A 202 26.30 -10.74 -41.42
CA ALA A 202 24.86 -10.99 -41.27
C ALA A 202 24.02 -9.80 -41.77
N ARG A 203 24.41 -8.56 -41.45
CA ARG A 203 23.74 -7.36 -41.93
C ARG A 203 23.86 -7.20 -43.46
N LYS A 204 25.03 -7.51 -44.04
CA LYS A 204 25.21 -7.53 -45.50
C LYS A 204 24.33 -8.59 -46.16
N ARG A 205 24.23 -9.79 -45.59
CA ARG A 205 23.31 -10.84 -46.06
C ARG A 205 21.87 -10.37 -46.00
N GLN A 206 21.44 -9.80 -44.88
CA GLN A 206 20.09 -9.22 -44.74
C GLN A 206 19.83 -8.15 -45.80
N ASN A 207 20.76 -7.22 -46.01
CA ASN A 207 20.62 -6.17 -47.03
C ASN A 207 20.60 -6.75 -48.45
N ALA A 208 21.38 -7.79 -48.74
CA ALA A 208 21.36 -8.48 -50.02
C ALA A 208 20.02 -9.20 -50.25
N PHE A 209 19.47 -9.83 -49.20
CA PHE A 209 18.11 -10.38 -49.21
C PHE A 209 17.07 -9.29 -49.45
N LEU A 210 17.15 -8.15 -48.75
CA LEU A 210 16.22 -7.03 -48.96
C LEU A 210 16.35 -6.44 -50.38
N SER A 211 17.56 -6.42 -50.94
CA SER A 211 17.82 -5.96 -52.31
C SER A 211 17.37 -6.95 -53.37
N SER A 212 17.36 -8.25 -53.08
CA SER A 212 16.89 -9.29 -54.02
C SER A 212 15.37 -9.46 -54.00
N LEU A 213 14.69 -8.97 -52.95
CA LEU A 213 13.24 -8.86 -52.93
C LEU A 213 12.78 -7.90 -54.03
N SER A 214 12.08 -8.43 -55.02
CA SER A 214 11.46 -7.63 -56.07
C SER A 214 10.47 -6.63 -55.47
N SER A 215 10.44 -5.41 -56.01
CA SER A 215 9.43 -4.39 -55.70
C SER A 215 7.99 -4.91 -55.86
N LYS A 216 7.76 -5.96 -56.66
CA LYS A 216 6.45 -6.61 -56.79
C LYS A 216 6.09 -7.48 -55.59
N VAL A 217 7.05 -8.17 -54.98
CA VAL A 217 6.86 -8.93 -53.73
C VAL A 217 6.64 -7.97 -52.57
N ILE A 218 7.39 -6.87 -52.51
CA ILE A 218 7.24 -5.83 -51.49
C ILE A 218 5.88 -5.13 -51.60
N ARG A 219 5.41 -4.81 -52.81
CA ARG A 219 4.06 -4.22 -53.00
C ARG A 219 2.95 -5.20 -52.65
N ARG A 220 3.09 -6.48 -53.01
CA ARG A 220 2.10 -7.53 -52.71
C ARG A 220 2.07 -7.89 -51.22
N SER A 221 3.21 -7.82 -50.52
CA SER A 221 3.25 -7.94 -49.07
C SER A 221 2.69 -6.68 -48.40
N ALA A 222 3.03 -5.48 -48.87
CA ALA A 222 2.51 -4.21 -48.35
C ALA A 222 0.99 -4.08 -48.51
N SER A 223 0.40 -4.56 -49.61
CA SER A 223 -1.06 -4.62 -49.79
C SER A 223 -1.75 -5.68 -48.92
N SER A 224 -0.99 -6.65 -48.40
CA SER A 224 -1.46 -7.69 -47.48
C SER A 224 -1.20 -7.34 -46.02
N LEU A 225 -0.46 -6.26 -45.73
CA LEU A 225 -0.27 -5.80 -44.37
C LEU A 225 -1.56 -5.18 -43.88
N PRO A 226 -1.97 -5.46 -42.63
CA PRO A 226 -3.16 -4.85 -42.07
C PRO A 226 -3.01 -3.34 -42.11
N THR A 227 -4.07 -2.67 -42.49
CA THR A 227 -4.14 -1.21 -42.53
C THR A 227 -3.78 -0.65 -41.14
N ALA A 228 -3.24 0.57 -41.06
CA ALA A 228 -2.90 1.17 -39.76
C ALA A 228 -4.10 1.18 -38.78
N GLU A 229 -5.30 1.34 -39.33
CA GLU A 229 -6.58 1.24 -38.60
C GLU A 229 -6.84 -0.17 -38.07
N GLU A 230 -6.66 -1.21 -38.89
CA GLU A 230 -6.80 -2.62 -38.45
C GLU A 230 -5.79 -2.99 -37.36
N ILE A 231 -4.57 -2.46 -37.45
CA ILE A 231 -3.57 -2.63 -36.40
C ILE A 231 -4.03 -1.93 -35.12
N ALA A 232 -4.59 -0.72 -35.23
CA ALA A 232 -5.10 0.03 -34.10
C ALA A 232 -6.31 -0.66 -33.45
N THR A 233 -7.28 -1.13 -34.22
CA THR A 233 -8.44 -1.87 -33.71
C THR A 233 -8.03 -3.19 -33.08
N ARG A 234 -7.10 -3.93 -33.70
CA ARG A 234 -6.55 -5.16 -33.12
C ARG A 234 -5.84 -4.87 -31.79
N ARG A 235 -5.10 -3.77 -31.69
CA ARG A 235 -4.46 -3.33 -30.44
C ARG A 235 -5.50 -2.98 -29.38
N GLN A 236 -6.53 -2.22 -29.73
CA GLN A 236 -7.63 -1.88 -28.81
C GLN A 236 -8.37 -3.13 -28.34
N ALA A 237 -8.70 -4.05 -29.24
CA ALA A 237 -9.32 -5.32 -28.91
C ALA A 237 -8.43 -6.17 -27.99
N ALA A 238 -7.12 -6.21 -28.23
CA ALA A 238 -6.18 -6.91 -27.35
C ALA A 238 -6.09 -6.27 -25.96
N ILE A 239 -6.18 -4.94 -25.87
CA ILE A 239 -6.24 -4.20 -24.59
C ILE A 239 -7.53 -4.54 -23.84
N LEU A 240 -8.68 -4.46 -24.51
CA LEU A 240 -9.97 -4.80 -23.89
C LEU A 240 -10.04 -6.27 -23.48
N ALA A 241 -9.54 -7.19 -24.31
CA ALA A 241 -9.48 -8.62 -23.99
C ALA A 241 -8.62 -8.90 -22.75
N ARG A 242 -7.50 -8.17 -22.59
CA ARG A 242 -6.64 -8.28 -21.40
C ARG A 242 -7.38 -7.84 -20.13
N PHE A 243 -8.23 -6.82 -20.21
CA PHE A 243 -8.97 -6.27 -19.08
C PHE A 243 -10.38 -6.85 -18.91
N ARG A 244 -10.73 -7.89 -19.66
CA ARG A 244 -12.05 -8.54 -19.60
C ARG A 244 -12.38 -9.06 -18.19
N ASN A 245 -11.39 -9.67 -17.53
CA ASN A 245 -11.51 -10.18 -16.16
C ASN A 245 -11.00 -9.15 -15.12
N GLY A 246 -10.90 -7.88 -15.50
CA GLY A 246 -10.33 -6.82 -14.69
C GLY A 246 -8.83 -6.97 -14.48
N LEU A 247 -8.38 -6.62 -13.27
CA LEU A 247 -6.99 -6.67 -12.85
C LEU A 247 -6.65 -7.88 -11.96
N ALA A 248 -7.57 -8.84 -11.80
CA ALA A 248 -7.33 -10.04 -10.99
C ALA A 248 -6.03 -10.75 -11.39
N GLY A 249 -5.19 -11.10 -10.42
CA GLY A 249 -3.88 -11.76 -10.65
C GLY A 249 -2.80 -10.84 -11.25
N GLN A 250 -3.13 -9.61 -11.66
CA GLN A 250 -2.16 -8.67 -12.22
C GLN A 250 -1.35 -7.99 -11.11
N LYS A 251 -0.03 -7.91 -11.32
CA LYS A 251 0.86 -7.17 -10.44
C LYS A 251 0.78 -5.66 -10.71
N LEU A 252 0.41 -4.90 -9.67
CA LEU A 252 0.41 -3.44 -9.64
C LEU A 252 1.52 -2.95 -8.70
N GLY A 253 2.64 -2.52 -9.29
CA GLY A 253 3.82 -2.09 -8.54
C GLY A 253 4.37 -3.21 -7.67
N LYS A 254 4.32 -3.04 -6.34
CA LYS A 254 4.79 -4.04 -5.38
C LYS A 254 3.77 -5.16 -5.16
N TYR A 255 2.49 -4.85 -5.21
CA TYR A 255 1.40 -5.75 -4.79
C TYR A 255 0.74 -6.41 -5.99
N VAL A 256 0.17 -7.59 -5.78
CA VAL A 256 -0.63 -8.31 -6.77
C VAL A 256 -2.08 -8.14 -6.37
N VAL A 257 -2.95 -7.85 -7.34
CA VAL A 257 -4.40 -7.85 -7.11
C VAL A 257 -4.82 -9.29 -6.83
N PRO A 258 -5.43 -9.58 -5.67
CA PRO A 258 -5.87 -10.92 -5.35
C PRO A 258 -6.93 -11.41 -6.36
N GLU A 259 -6.91 -12.71 -6.63
CA GLU A 259 -7.97 -13.40 -7.37
C GLU A 259 -9.10 -13.75 -6.40
N ASP A 260 -10.34 -13.83 -6.90
CA ASP A 260 -11.48 -14.21 -6.07
C ASP A 260 -11.41 -15.70 -5.70
N GLU A 261 -11.83 -16.00 -4.48
CA GLU A 261 -11.92 -17.36 -3.96
C GLU A 261 -13.32 -17.91 -4.28
N VAL A 262 -13.40 -19.15 -4.77
CA VAL A 262 -14.68 -19.80 -5.07
C VAL A 262 -15.16 -20.49 -3.80
N ASP A 263 -16.16 -19.89 -3.14
CA ASP A 263 -16.77 -20.45 -1.94
C ASP A 263 -17.87 -21.45 -2.31
N VAL A 264 -17.70 -22.72 -1.93
CA VAL A 264 -18.62 -23.82 -2.30
C VAL A 264 -19.02 -24.66 -1.09
N GLN A 265 -20.30 -25.05 -1.05
CA GLN A 265 -20.83 -25.99 -0.07
C GLN A 265 -20.52 -27.41 -0.53
N LEU A 266 -20.01 -28.24 0.38
CA LEU A 266 -19.86 -29.67 0.13
C LEU A 266 -21.23 -30.36 0.11
N GLY A 267 -21.34 -31.48 -0.60
CA GLY A 267 -22.59 -32.22 -0.71
C GLY A 267 -23.13 -32.73 0.64
N GLU A 268 -22.24 -33.03 1.59
CA GLU A 268 -22.59 -33.44 2.96
C GLU A 268 -23.21 -32.30 3.78
N ASP A 269 -22.84 -31.06 3.45
CA ASP A 269 -23.34 -29.84 4.12
C ASP A 269 -24.57 -29.24 3.43
N LEU A 270 -24.96 -29.77 2.26
CA LEU A 270 -26.17 -29.36 1.54
C LEU A 270 -27.40 -29.92 2.27
N THR A 271 -28.16 -29.03 2.91
CA THR A 271 -29.37 -29.39 3.66
C THR A 271 -30.62 -29.00 2.90
N GLU A 272 -31.67 -29.83 2.94
CA GLU A 272 -32.95 -29.55 2.27
C GLU A 272 -33.83 -28.53 3.00
N THR A 273 -33.56 -28.25 4.29
CA THR A 273 -34.33 -27.25 5.09
C THR A 273 -33.55 -25.99 5.49
N LEU A 274 -34.20 -24.82 5.41
CA LEU A 274 -33.59 -23.51 5.68
C LEU A 274 -32.98 -23.38 7.09
N ARG A 275 -33.44 -24.21 8.02
CA ARG A 275 -32.97 -24.24 9.42
C ARG A 275 -31.70 -25.05 9.60
N GLY A 276 -31.44 -26.02 8.73
CA GLY A 276 -30.22 -26.85 8.73
C GLY A 276 -29.04 -26.14 8.10
N LEU A 277 -29.26 -24.97 7.52
CA LEU A 277 -28.21 -24.19 6.93
C LEU A 277 -27.25 -23.67 7.97
N LYS A 278 -25.99 -24.05 7.78
CA LYS A 278 -24.90 -23.39 8.45
C LYS A 278 -25.00 -21.92 8.07
N ALA A 279 -25.31 -21.07 9.07
CA ALA A 279 -25.26 -19.62 8.92
C ALA A 279 -23.94 -19.21 8.25
N SER A 280 -22.90 -20.02 8.45
CA SER A 280 -21.60 -19.95 7.81
C SER A 280 -21.47 -20.08 6.31
N PHE A 281 -22.56 -20.28 5.59
CA PHE A 281 -22.46 -20.34 4.14
C PHE A 281 -23.39 -19.37 3.42
N ILE A 282 -24.60 -19.17 3.93
CA ILE A 282 -25.60 -18.29 3.28
C ILE A 282 -25.46 -16.84 3.71
N VAL A 283 -24.79 -16.60 4.84
CA VAL A 283 -24.51 -15.28 5.38
C VAL A 283 -23.00 -14.98 5.44
N GLU A 284 -22.13 -16.00 5.41
CA GLU A 284 -20.70 -15.85 5.75
C GLU A 284 -19.72 -16.00 4.58
N GLY A 285 -20.12 -15.60 3.37
CA GLY A 285 -19.13 -14.94 2.52
C GLY A 285 -18.78 -13.60 3.17
N ASN A 286 -17.51 -13.28 3.37
CA ASN A 286 -17.14 -11.92 3.79
C ASN A 286 -17.46 -10.95 2.64
N LEU A 287 -18.68 -10.42 2.60
CA LEU A 287 -19.14 -9.50 1.56
C LEU A 287 -18.23 -8.27 1.47
N PHE A 288 -17.67 -7.81 2.59
CA PHE A 288 -16.69 -6.72 2.55
C PHE A 288 -15.43 -7.12 1.80
N LYS A 289 -14.95 -8.37 1.94
CA LYS A 289 -13.83 -8.90 1.16
C LYS A 289 -14.20 -8.95 -0.32
N ASP A 290 -15.34 -9.53 -0.68
CA ASP A 290 -15.84 -9.59 -2.07
C ASP A 290 -15.94 -8.19 -2.71
N ARG A 291 -16.64 -7.24 -2.06
CA ARG A 291 -16.76 -5.87 -2.57
C ARG A 291 -15.40 -5.17 -2.66
N PHE A 292 -14.53 -5.37 -1.68
CA PHE A 292 -13.19 -4.78 -1.68
C PHE A 292 -12.29 -5.34 -2.78
N LEU A 293 -12.37 -6.65 -3.05
CA LEU A 293 -11.67 -7.30 -4.15
C LEU A 293 -12.21 -6.81 -5.50
N ASN A 294 -13.54 -6.72 -5.67
CA ASN A 294 -14.15 -6.18 -6.88
C ASN A 294 -13.69 -4.72 -7.15
N LEU A 295 -13.61 -3.88 -6.12
CA LEU A 295 -13.06 -2.51 -6.25
C LEU A 295 -11.59 -2.50 -6.71
N GLN A 296 -10.79 -3.48 -6.29
CA GLN A 296 -9.40 -3.63 -6.75
C GLN A 296 -9.32 -4.15 -8.18
N GLN A 297 -10.12 -5.15 -8.53
CA GLN A 297 -10.19 -5.71 -9.88
C GLN A 297 -10.65 -4.68 -10.91
N ARG A 298 -11.53 -3.76 -10.50
CA ARG A 298 -12.00 -2.61 -11.31
C ARG A 298 -11.00 -1.46 -11.37
N ALA A 299 -9.88 -1.52 -10.66
CA ALA A 299 -8.92 -0.41 -10.56
C ALA A 299 -9.46 0.87 -9.90
N LEU A 300 -10.49 0.77 -9.05
CA LEU A 300 -10.96 1.89 -8.22
C LEU A 300 -10.07 2.07 -7.00
N ILE A 301 -9.65 0.96 -6.41
CA ILE A 301 -8.75 0.90 -5.26
C ILE A 301 -7.48 0.16 -5.65
N GLU A 302 -6.33 0.66 -5.21
CA GLU A 302 -5.06 -0.05 -5.38
C GLU A 302 -4.91 -1.20 -4.38
N PRO A 303 -4.25 -2.31 -4.75
CA PRO A 303 -3.95 -3.39 -3.82
C PRO A 303 -2.91 -2.92 -2.79
N ARG A 304 -3.24 -3.04 -1.51
CA ARG A 304 -2.35 -2.67 -0.39
C ARG A 304 -2.38 -3.73 0.71
N THR A 305 -1.29 -3.83 1.45
CA THR A 305 -1.21 -4.62 2.68
C THR A 305 -1.24 -3.71 3.89
N ARG A 306 -1.87 -4.16 4.98
CA ARG A 306 -1.83 -3.45 6.27
C ARG A 306 -0.39 -3.23 6.71
N VAL A 307 -0.01 -1.97 6.94
CA VAL A 307 1.31 -1.62 7.47
C VAL A 307 1.19 -1.58 8.99
N LEU A 308 1.76 -2.58 9.67
CA LEU A 308 1.86 -2.59 11.12
C LEU A 308 2.95 -1.59 11.56
N PRO A 309 2.75 -0.88 12.69
CA PRO A 309 3.77 0.00 13.24
C PRO A 309 5.00 -0.84 13.58
N LYS A 310 6.13 -0.52 12.94
CA LYS A 310 7.41 -1.17 13.27
C LYS A 310 7.90 -0.61 14.59
N LYS A 311 8.48 -1.46 15.43
CA LYS A 311 9.20 -1.02 16.64
C LYS A 311 10.18 0.08 16.24
N ALA A 312 10.17 1.18 16.98
CA ALA A 312 11.07 2.30 16.71
C ALA A 312 12.51 1.80 16.67
N LYS A 313 13.25 2.14 15.61
CA LYS A 313 14.67 1.75 15.48
C LYS A 313 15.54 2.36 16.57
N ARG A 314 15.08 3.45 17.17
CA ARG A 314 15.76 4.15 18.26
C ARG A 314 15.15 3.74 19.58
N ARG A 315 16.00 3.44 20.56
CA ARG A 315 15.58 3.24 21.94
C ARG A 315 14.99 4.56 22.43
N VAL A 316 13.72 4.53 22.85
CA VAL A 316 13.12 5.65 23.57
C VAL A 316 13.87 5.72 24.90
N VAL A 317 14.60 6.81 25.12
CA VAL A 317 15.26 7.04 26.39
C VAL A 317 14.25 7.75 27.27
N GLU A 318 13.67 7.02 28.20
CA GLU A 318 12.81 7.58 29.23
C GLU A 318 13.69 8.35 30.20
N TYR A 319 13.56 9.68 30.18
CA TYR A 319 14.27 10.57 31.08
C TYR A 319 13.29 11.14 32.10
N GLU A 320 13.51 10.84 33.37
CA GLU A 320 12.79 11.49 34.45
C GLU A 320 13.10 13.00 34.44
N LYS A 321 12.06 13.84 34.48
CA LYS A 321 12.27 15.29 34.49
C LYS A 321 13.11 15.69 35.70
N HIS A 322 14.00 16.68 35.50
CA HIS A 322 14.94 17.15 36.54
C HIS A 322 14.28 17.53 37.88
N ALA A 323 13.04 18.02 37.86
CA ALA A 323 12.27 18.37 39.06
C ALA A 323 12.10 17.17 40.00
N TRP A 324 11.81 15.99 39.46
CA TRP A 324 11.60 14.76 40.23
C TRP A 324 12.93 14.12 40.64
N LYS A 325 13.96 14.21 39.79
CA LYS A 325 15.32 13.73 40.10
C LYS A 325 16.00 14.50 41.25
N ARG A 326 15.63 15.77 41.46
CA ARG A 326 16.19 16.64 42.50
C ARG A 326 15.24 16.88 43.68
N PHE A 327 14.07 16.26 43.68
CA PHE A 327 13.03 16.50 44.68
C PHE A 327 13.55 16.28 46.11
N ASP A 328 14.20 15.14 46.38
CA ASP A 328 14.75 14.84 47.71
C ASP A 328 15.85 15.80 48.15
N ARG A 329 16.64 16.33 47.20
CA ARG A 329 17.70 17.29 47.50
C ARG A 329 17.12 18.64 47.92
N VAL A 330 16.12 19.12 47.21
CA VAL A 330 15.42 20.37 47.53
C VAL A 330 14.66 20.23 48.85
N VAL A 331 13.99 19.10 49.08
CA VAL A 331 13.29 18.81 50.34
C VAL A 331 14.27 18.69 51.51
N PHE A 332 15.42 18.04 51.31
CA PHE A 332 16.46 17.90 52.32
C PHE A 332 17.14 19.24 52.63
N GLU A 333 17.45 20.06 51.63
CA GLU A 333 17.97 21.42 51.82
C GLU A 333 16.94 22.33 52.50
N ALA A 334 15.67 22.26 52.11
CA ALA A 334 14.59 23.00 52.77
C ALA A 334 14.42 22.58 54.24
N LYS A 335 14.50 21.28 54.54
CA LYS A 335 14.45 20.75 55.91
C LYS A 335 15.69 21.13 56.73
N LYS A 336 16.87 21.17 56.09
CA LYS A 336 18.13 21.62 56.69
C LYS A 336 18.10 23.12 57.00
N LEU A 337 17.62 23.94 56.07
CA LEU A 337 17.42 25.39 56.25
C LEU A 337 16.37 25.69 57.31
N SER A 338 15.26 24.95 57.33
CA SER A 338 14.24 25.04 58.39
C SER A 338 14.82 24.70 59.76
N ARG A 339 15.63 23.64 59.86
CA ARG A 339 16.33 23.27 61.10
C ARG A 339 17.36 24.32 61.51
N TRP A 340 18.10 24.90 60.56
CA TRP A 340 19.04 26.00 60.83
C TRP A 340 18.32 27.27 61.31
N ASN A 341 17.22 27.66 60.66
CA ASN A 341 16.42 28.80 61.09
C ASN A 341 15.78 28.57 62.46
N SER A 342 15.37 27.35 62.79
CA SER A 342 14.90 26.99 64.14
C SER A 342 16.02 27.16 65.19
N VAL A 343 17.25 26.73 64.90
CA VAL A 343 18.40 26.90 65.80
C VAL A 343 18.83 28.37 65.95
N LEU A 344 18.72 29.15 64.88
CA LEU A 344 18.96 30.61 64.91
C LEU A 344 17.86 31.35 65.69
N SER A 345 16.61 30.89 65.62
CA SER A 345 15.50 31.45 66.39
C SER A 345 15.69 31.20 67.88
N THR A 346 16.04 29.97 68.29
CA THR A 346 16.27 29.63 69.70
C THR A 346 17.49 30.38 70.25
N ARG A 347 18.57 30.51 69.46
CA ARG A 347 19.75 31.29 69.87
C ARG A 347 19.44 32.78 70.06
N LYS A 348 18.52 33.32 69.26
CA LYS A 348 18.06 34.72 69.36
C LYS A 348 16.97 34.94 70.43
N GLU A 349 16.47 33.86 71.02
CA GLU A 349 15.66 33.87 72.24
C GLU A 349 16.59 33.79 73.46
N ASP A 350 17.59 32.89 73.45
CA ASP A 350 18.62 32.81 74.49
C ASP A 350 19.42 34.12 74.65
N ASP A 351 19.82 34.77 73.53
CA ASP A 351 20.51 36.07 73.56
C ASP A 351 19.60 37.24 73.99
N ARG A 352 18.26 37.06 74.01
CA ARG A 352 17.30 38.08 74.47
C ARG A 352 17.03 37.96 75.97
N ASP A 353 17.04 36.73 76.50
CA ASP A 353 16.87 36.49 77.94
C ASP A 353 18.09 36.96 78.78
N ASP A 354 19.26 37.17 78.15
CA ASP A 354 20.46 37.75 78.79
C ASP A 354 20.46 39.30 78.83
N GLU A 355 19.70 39.99 77.97
CA GLU A 355 19.57 41.46 78.01
C GLU A 355 18.42 41.95 78.90
N ASP A 356 17.40 41.13 79.16
CA ASP A 356 16.27 41.48 80.05
C ASP A 356 16.60 41.30 81.56
N ALA A 357 17.85 40.95 81.92
CA ALA A 357 18.34 40.82 83.30
C ALA A 357 19.12 42.03 83.84
N MET A 358 19.35 43.08 83.02
CA MET A 358 19.95 44.34 83.46
C MET A 358 19.27 45.54 82.77
N ASP A 359 18.13 46.00 83.28
CA ASP A 359 17.75 47.43 83.36
C ASP A 359 16.28 47.61 83.76
N VAL A 360 16.00 47.73 85.06
CA VAL A 360 14.92 48.59 85.57
C VAL A 360 15.38 49.23 86.89
N ASP A 361 16.00 50.40 86.79
CA ASP A 361 15.86 51.48 87.78
C ASP A 361 15.87 52.83 87.03
N VAL A 362 15.06 53.79 87.52
CA VAL A 362 14.87 55.20 87.07
C VAL A 362 13.82 55.35 85.93
N ARG A 363 12.50 55.60 86.14
CA ARG A 363 11.80 56.73 86.84
C ARG A 363 12.45 58.08 86.47
N THR A 364 11.92 58.90 85.56
CA THR A 364 10.83 59.89 85.75
C THR A 364 10.76 60.73 84.46
N ASP A 365 9.58 60.90 83.85
CA ASP A 365 8.72 62.10 83.92
C ASP A 365 8.77 62.85 82.58
N ASP A 366 7.65 62.88 81.86
CA ASP A 366 6.84 64.11 81.74
C ASP A 366 5.77 63.95 80.64
N ASP A 367 4.56 63.79 81.15
CA ASP A 367 3.32 64.45 80.75
C ASP A 367 3.17 65.09 79.35
N GLU A 368 2.10 64.63 78.72
CA GLU A 368 1.06 65.43 78.08
C GLU A 368 1.49 66.63 77.20
N LYS A 369 1.47 66.41 75.88
CA LYS A 369 0.33 66.91 75.07
C LYS A 369 0.43 66.49 73.61
N ARG A 370 -0.64 65.77 73.22
CA ARG A 370 -1.51 66.11 72.09
C ARG A 370 -0.87 66.52 70.76
N ARG A 371 -1.29 65.71 69.78
CA ARG A 371 -1.98 66.07 68.52
C ARG A 371 -1.13 66.14 67.26
N MET A 372 -1.68 65.40 66.29
CA MET A 372 -1.72 65.67 64.85
C MET A 372 -0.47 65.24 64.06
N MET A 373 -0.66 64.12 63.35
CA MET A 373 -0.18 63.90 61.97
C MET A 373 -0.35 65.18 61.12
N PRO A 374 0.45 65.45 60.06
CA PRO A 374 0.72 64.46 58.99
C PRO A 374 2.05 64.60 58.20
N LEU A 375 2.44 63.51 57.54
CA LEU A 375 2.64 63.33 56.08
C LEU A 375 3.58 62.15 55.81
#